data_AF-A0A243R2I7-F1
#
_entry.id   AF-A0A243R2I7-F1
#
_cell.length_a   1.000
_cell.length_b   1.000
_cell.length_c   1.000
_cell.angle_alpha   90.00
_cell.angle_beta   90.00
_cell.angle_gamma   90.00
#
_symmetry.space_group_name_H-M   'P 1'
#
loop_
_entity.id
_entity.type
_entity.pdbx_description
1 polymer ?
#
loop_
_entity_poly.entity_id
_entity_poly.type
_entity_poly.pdbx_seq_one_letter_code
_entity_poly.pdbx_strand_id
1 'polypeptide(L)'
;MTQPLLGQRSRGELIAELYDRHAAGLFAYCHDQLGDPGSAAAALVAVLTAVPDIEPPRAALYAFARREIHLRDVVHAPPAADADPVSAFVERVLRDLRPHQREVLYLSGVCEMDTSELSWVLDVAADTADELTVSACRRFAQSLSLALASARVPDHLAEVFGALSVAPVRDVLVRAPWATPPAALRTLALGSPSAPP
;
A
#
# COMPACT_ATOMS: atom_id res chain seq x y z
N MET A 1 -33.18 36.17 13.88
CA MET A 1 -33.12 34.70 13.85
C MET A 1 -31.81 34.30 13.19
N THR A 2 -30.80 34.00 14.00
CA THR A 2 -29.43 33.67 13.58
C THR A 2 -29.39 32.18 13.25
N GLN A 3 -29.20 31.83 11.97
CA GLN A 3 -28.93 30.44 11.56
C GLN A 3 -27.59 29.98 12.15
N PRO A 4 -27.48 28.77 12.72
CA PRO A 4 -26.21 28.27 13.22
C PRO A 4 -25.32 27.84 12.05
N LEU A 5 -24.10 28.38 11.98
CA LEU A 5 -23.00 27.97 11.09
C LEU A 5 -22.43 26.59 11.51
N LEU A 6 -23.29 25.58 11.61
CA LEU A 6 -22.87 24.21 11.85
C LEU A 6 -22.55 23.55 10.51
N GLY A 7 -21.26 23.28 10.25
CA GLY A 7 -20.90 22.05 9.55
C GLY A 7 -20.21 22.13 8.19
N GLN A 8 -19.54 23.22 7.82
CA GLN A 8 -18.60 23.17 6.69
C GLN A 8 -17.19 22.86 7.23
N ARG A 9 -16.81 21.57 7.17
CA ARG A 9 -15.43 21.12 7.37
C ARG A 9 -14.53 21.91 6.42
N SER A 10 -13.45 22.51 6.92
CA SER A 10 -12.50 23.21 6.06
C SER A 10 -11.71 22.19 5.21
N ARG A 11 -11.26 22.60 4.02
CA ARG A 11 -10.44 21.74 3.14
C ARG A 11 -9.20 21.21 3.86
N GLY A 12 -8.56 22.04 4.69
CA GLY A 12 -7.41 21.64 5.50
C GLY A 12 -7.74 20.57 6.55
N GLU A 13 -8.91 20.67 7.19
CA GLU A 13 -9.40 19.62 8.11
C GLU A 13 -9.66 18.31 7.37
N LEU A 14 -10.27 18.36 6.18
CA LEU A 14 -10.48 17.15 5.35
C LEU A 14 -9.16 16.48 4.99
N ILE A 15 -8.16 17.24 4.52
CA ILE A 15 -6.84 16.72 4.19
C ILE A 15 -6.16 16.11 5.41
N ALA A 16 -6.25 16.75 6.58
CA ALA A 16 -5.69 16.24 7.82
C ALA A 16 -6.30 14.88 8.20
N GLU A 17 -7.62 14.77 8.15
CA GLU A 17 -8.32 13.52 8.47
C GLU A 17 -8.02 12.39 7.48
N LEU A 18 -7.96 12.72 6.18
CA LEU A 18 -7.57 11.75 5.15
C LEU A 18 -6.13 11.29 5.32
N TYR A 19 -5.22 12.21 5.66
CA TYR A 19 -3.84 11.87 5.98
C TYR A 19 -3.79 10.90 7.16
N ASP A 20 -4.42 11.26 8.28
CA ASP A 20 -4.35 10.47 9.52
C ASP A 20 -4.95 9.06 9.33
N ARG A 21 -5.94 8.89 8.44
CA ARG A 21 -6.56 7.59 8.15
C ARG A 21 -5.85 6.78 7.06
N HIS A 22 -5.31 7.42 6.03
CA HIS A 22 -4.90 6.72 4.80
C HIS A 22 -3.42 6.89 4.42
N ALA A 23 -2.68 7.82 5.02
CA ALA A 23 -1.30 8.09 4.63
C ALA A 23 -0.38 6.88 4.76
N ALA A 24 -0.54 6.07 5.80
CA ALA A 24 0.29 4.88 6.00
C ALA A 24 0.17 3.90 4.82
N GLY A 25 -1.06 3.53 4.45
CA GLY A 25 -1.31 2.60 3.34
C GLY A 25 -0.99 3.20 1.98
N LEU A 26 -1.36 4.46 1.73
CA LEU A 26 -1.06 5.13 0.45
C LEU A 26 0.45 5.34 0.25
N PHE A 27 1.18 5.70 1.31
CA PHE A 27 2.64 5.85 1.22
C PHE A 27 3.32 4.51 0.93
N ALA A 28 2.96 3.45 1.66
CA ALA A 28 3.48 2.10 1.42
C ALA A 28 3.15 1.61 0.00
N TYR A 29 1.93 1.84 -0.48
CA TYR A 29 1.53 1.52 -1.86
C TYR A 29 2.40 2.24 -2.90
N CYS A 30 2.52 3.57 -2.80
CA CYS A 30 3.35 4.36 -3.70
C CYS A 30 4.82 3.94 -3.62
N HIS A 31 5.34 3.69 -2.42
CA HIS A 31 6.72 3.27 -2.23
C HIS A 31 6.99 1.87 -2.79
N ASP A 32 6.09 0.91 -2.64
CA ASP A 32 6.25 -0.43 -3.21
C ASP A 32 6.35 -0.40 -4.75
N GLN A 33 5.59 0.50 -5.37
CA GLN A 33 5.53 0.63 -6.83
C GLN A 33 6.65 1.50 -7.40
N LEU A 34 7.04 2.58 -6.71
CA LEU A 34 8.05 3.54 -7.18
C LEU A 34 9.46 3.27 -6.67
N GLY A 35 9.61 2.60 -5.54
CA GLY A 35 10.90 2.26 -4.91
C GLY A 35 11.73 3.43 -4.39
N ASP A 36 11.24 4.67 -4.48
CA ASP A 36 11.87 5.87 -3.95
C ASP A 36 10.94 6.58 -2.93
N PRO A 37 11.39 6.82 -1.67
CA PRO A 37 10.62 7.54 -0.67
C PRO A 37 10.20 8.95 -1.07
N GLY A 38 11.04 9.68 -1.83
CA GLY A 38 10.74 11.03 -2.29
C GLY A 38 9.56 11.06 -3.26
N SER A 39 9.60 10.17 -4.24
CA SER A 39 8.55 10.00 -5.25
C SER A 39 7.25 9.49 -4.63
N ALA A 40 7.33 8.59 -3.65
CA ALA A 40 6.18 8.13 -2.89
C ALA A 40 5.53 9.24 -2.07
N ALA A 41 6.34 10.07 -1.40
CA ALA A 41 5.87 11.24 -0.67
C ALA A 41 5.18 12.25 -1.60
N ALA A 42 5.78 12.54 -2.76
CA ALA A 42 5.21 13.44 -3.75
C ALA A 42 3.88 12.93 -4.32
N ALA A 43 3.78 11.62 -4.60
CA ALA A 43 2.53 11.00 -5.03
C ALA A 43 1.44 11.08 -3.95
N LEU A 44 1.77 10.81 -2.68
CA LEU A 44 0.81 10.93 -1.58
C LEU A 44 0.30 12.37 -1.43
N VAL A 45 1.19 13.37 -1.46
CA VAL A 45 0.78 14.78 -1.39
C VAL A 45 -0.12 15.16 -2.56
N ALA A 46 0.22 14.74 -3.79
CA ALA A 46 -0.62 14.97 -4.96
C ALA A 46 -2.02 14.34 -4.80
N VAL A 47 -2.10 13.10 -4.30
CA VAL A 47 -3.36 12.42 -4.02
C VAL A 47 -4.22 13.22 -3.05
N LEU A 48 -3.66 13.61 -1.89
CA LEU A 48 -4.41 14.31 -0.85
C LEU A 48 -4.83 15.72 -1.26
N THR A 49 -4.00 16.42 -2.02
CA THR A 49 -4.27 17.82 -2.41
C THR A 49 -5.23 17.96 -3.57
N ALA A 50 -5.42 16.94 -4.41
CA ALA A 50 -6.41 16.96 -5.49
C ALA A 50 -7.79 16.41 -5.10
N VAL A 51 -8.00 16.05 -3.83
CA VAL A 51 -9.30 15.60 -3.32
C VAL A 51 -10.33 16.74 -3.42
N PRO A 52 -11.57 16.49 -3.91
CA PRO A 52 -12.65 17.47 -3.87
C PRO A 52 -13.04 17.83 -2.43
N ASP A 53 -13.87 18.85 -2.24
CA ASP A 53 -14.33 19.25 -0.88
C ASP A 53 -15.29 18.22 -0.23
N ILE A 54 -15.60 17.14 -0.94
CA ILE A 54 -16.38 15.99 -0.46
C ILE A 54 -15.42 14.83 -0.22
N GLU A 55 -15.57 14.16 0.92
CA GLU A 55 -14.75 13.01 1.27
C GLU A 55 -14.89 11.88 0.23
N PRO A 56 -13.80 11.50 -0.46
CA PRO A 56 -13.85 10.48 -1.49
C PRO A 56 -13.85 9.08 -0.86
N PRO A 57 -14.42 8.07 -1.52
CA PRO A 57 -14.24 6.70 -1.08
C PRO A 57 -12.76 6.32 -1.15
N ARG A 58 -12.33 5.46 -0.23
CA ARG A 58 -10.94 5.00 -0.14
C ARG A 58 -10.40 4.44 -1.47
N ALA A 59 -11.20 3.64 -2.17
CA ALA A 59 -10.83 3.10 -3.48
C ALA A 59 -10.49 4.22 -4.51
N ALA A 60 -11.17 5.37 -4.47
CA ALA A 60 -10.85 6.48 -5.36
C ALA A 60 -9.48 7.10 -5.04
N LEU A 61 -9.06 7.13 -3.77
CA LEU A 61 -7.72 7.59 -3.38
C LEU A 61 -6.63 6.68 -3.95
N TYR A 62 -6.81 5.36 -3.85
CA TYR A 62 -5.85 4.39 -4.40
C TYR A 62 -5.88 4.35 -5.92
N ALA A 63 -7.04 4.49 -6.57
CA ALA A 63 -7.14 4.64 -8.02
C ALA A 63 -6.39 5.90 -8.49
N PHE A 64 -6.46 7.00 -7.71
CA PHE A 64 -5.70 8.19 -8.02
C PHE A 64 -4.19 8.01 -7.77
N ALA A 65 -3.80 7.41 -6.64
CA ALA A 65 -2.41 7.06 -6.38
C ALA A 65 -1.82 6.21 -7.50
N ARG A 66 -2.59 5.23 -8.00
CA ARG A 66 -2.22 4.40 -9.14
C ARG A 66 -1.95 5.22 -10.39
N ARG A 67 -2.77 6.24 -10.70
CA ARG A 67 -2.49 7.17 -11.81
C ARG A 67 -1.21 7.97 -11.57
N GLU A 68 -1.01 8.49 -10.36
CA GLU A 68 0.20 9.23 -10.00
C GLU A 68 1.47 8.37 -10.12
N ILE A 69 1.40 7.09 -9.79
CA ILE A 69 2.50 6.12 -9.97
C ILE A 69 2.86 5.96 -11.45
N HIS A 70 1.87 5.82 -12.34
CA HIS A 70 2.11 5.66 -13.78
C HIS A 70 2.76 6.88 -14.45
N LEU A 71 2.69 8.06 -13.80
CA LEU A 71 3.31 9.30 -14.29
C LEU A 71 4.76 9.48 -13.80
N ARG A 72 5.26 8.58 -12.96
CA ARG A 72 6.57 8.73 -12.30
C ARG A 72 7.50 7.60 -12.70
N ASP A 73 8.79 7.90 -12.67
CA ASP A 73 9.83 6.91 -12.92
C ASP A 73 9.92 5.93 -11.74
N VAL A 74 10.12 4.65 -12.07
CA VAL A 74 10.31 3.59 -11.08
C VAL A 74 11.79 3.46 -10.77
N VAL A 75 12.15 3.60 -9.50
CA VAL A 75 13.50 3.39 -8.98
C VAL A 75 13.60 1.98 -8.42
N HIS A 76 14.58 1.22 -8.92
CA HIS A 76 14.90 -0.10 -8.37
C HIS A 76 15.97 0.04 -7.29
N ALA A 77 15.52 0.27 -6.04
CA ALA A 77 16.41 0.30 -4.89
C ALA A 77 16.82 -1.13 -4.46
N PRO A 78 18.07 -1.33 -4.02
CA PRO A 78 18.48 -2.60 -3.41
C PRO A 78 17.75 -2.82 -2.07
N PRO A 79 17.59 -4.08 -1.63
CA PRO A 79 16.98 -4.40 -0.34
C PRO A 79 17.76 -3.76 0.82
N ALA A 80 17.04 -3.37 1.87
CA ALA A 80 17.63 -2.73 3.04
C ALA A 80 18.58 -3.70 3.77
N ALA A 81 19.80 -3.24 4.08
CA ALA A 81 20.84 -4.08 4.68
C ALA A 81 20.55 -4.50 6.13
N ASP A 82 19.73 -3.74 6.87
CA ASP A 82 19.49 -3.92 8.30
C ASP A 82 18.11 -4.53 8.62
N ALA A 83 17.47 -5.19 7.65
CA ALA A 83 16.13 -5.75 7.83
C ALA A 83 16.14 -7.00 8.75
N ASP A 84 15.10 -7.13 9.58
CA ASP A 84 14.83 -8.37 10.33
C ASP A 84 14.82 -9.58 9.37
N PRO A 85 15.46 -10.71 9.71
CA PRO A 85 15.60 -11.85 8.80
C PRO A 85 14.28 -12.43 8.28
N VAL A 86 13.22 -12.37 9.08
CA VAL A 86 11.88 -12.86 8.68
C VAL A 86 11.25 -11.88 7.70
N SER A 87 11.29 -10.59 8.00
CA SER A 87 10.82 -9.54 7.08
C SER A 87 11.59 -9.53 5.76
N ALA A 88 12.92 -9.65 5.80
CA ALA A 88 13.77 -9.74 4.61
C ALA A 88 13.45 -10.98 3.77
N PHE A 89 13.16 -12.11 4.42
CA PHE A 89 12.73 -13.32 3.74
C PHE A 89 11.40 -13.12 3.01
N VAL A 90 10.39 -12.56 3.68
CA VAL A 90 9.08 -12.28 3.09
C VAL A 90 9.18 -11.25 1.97
N GLU A 91 9.96 -10.19 2.15
CA GLU A 91 10.21 -9.19 1.10
C GLU A 91 10.76 -9.85 -0.16
N ARG A 92 11.79 -10.68 -0.03
CA ARG A 92 12.39 -11.40 -1.16
C ARG A 92 11.35 -12.24 -1.92
N VAL A 93 10.50 -12.98 -1.20
CA VAL A 93 9.41 -13.77 -1.82
C VAL A 93 8.41 -12.87 -2.55
N LEU A 94 8.09 -11.69 -2.01
CA LEU A 94 7.24 -10.71 -2.69
C LEU A 94 7.91 -10.10 -3.92
N ARG A 95 9.23 -9.91 -3.91
CA ARG A 95 9.99 -9.40 -5.05
C ARG A 95 10.09 -10.41 -6.19
N ASP A 96 9.94 -11.70 -5.92
CA ASP A 96 9.87 -12.76 -6.95
C ASP A 96 8.54 -12.74 -7.75
N LEU A 97 7.52 -12.05 -7.25
CA LEU A 97 6.25 -11.87 -7.93
C LEU A 97 6.31 -10.76 -8.99
N ARG A 98 5.44 -10.86 -10.00
CA ARG A 98 5.25 -9.75 -10.95
C ARG A 98 4.70 -8.52 -10.22
N PRO A 99 5.06 -7.30 -10.62
CA PRO A 99 4.57 -6.07 -9.98
C PRO A 99 3.05 -6.04 -9.81
N HIS A 100 2.28 -6.42 -10.84
CA HIS A 100 0.82 -6.46 -10.76
C HIS A 100 0.29 -7.46 -9.72
N GLN A 101 0.98 -8.57 -9.48
CA GLN A 101 0.57 -9.57 -8.49
C GLN A 101 0.83 -9.05 -7.08
N ARG A 102 1.97 -8.38 -6.88
CA ARG A 102 2.30 -7.72 -5.63
C ARG A 102 1.34 -6.57 -5.34
N GLU A 103 0.96 -5.80 -6.35
CA GLU A 103 -0.05 -4.75 -6.27
C GLU A 103 -1.38 -5.31 -5.73
N VAL A 104 -1.90 -6.38 -6.34
CA VAL A 104 -3.14 -7.04 -5.91
C VAL A 104 -3.04 -7.57 -4.48
N LEU A 105 -1.91 -8.19 -4.10
CA LEU A 105 -1.70 -8.68 -2.73
C LEU A 105 -1.65 -7.56 -1.70
N TYR A 106 -1.03 -6.44 -2.04
CA TYR A 106 -0.98 -5.28 -1.18
C TYR A 106 -2.40 -4.73 -0.95
N LEU A 107 -3.14 -4.48 -2.02
CA LEU A 107 -4.48 -3.91 -1.93
C LEU A 107 -5.48 -4.85 -1.22
N SER A 108 -5.47 -6.14 -1.55
CA SER A 108 -6.40 -7.13 -0.96
C SER A 108 -5.99 -7.60 0.43
N GLY A 109 -4.69 -7.82 0.67
CA GLY A 109 -4.19 -8.45 1.88
C GLY A 109 -3.73 -7.46 2.96
N VAL A 110 -3.11 -6.35 2.57
CA VAL A 110 -2.58 -5.33 3.50
C VAL A 110 -3.58 -4.21 3.71
N CYS A 111 -4.19 -3.72 2.63
CA CYS A 111 -5.26 -2.73 2.72
C CYS A 111 -6.64 -3.34 2.96
N GLU A 112 -6.80 -4.66 2.90
CA GLU A 112 -8.08 -5.34 3.14
C GLU A 112 -9.22 -4.79 2.28
N MET A 113 -8.92 -4.45 1.02
CA MET A 113 -9.94 -4.03 0.06
C MET A 113 -10.82 -5.21 -0.33
N ASP A 114 -12.13 -4.98 -0.33
CA ASP A 114 -13.07 -5.94 -0.87
C ASP A 114 -13.04 -5.96 -2.42
N THR A 115 -13.74 -6.92 -3.02
CA THR A 115 -13.79 -7.08 -4.48
C THR A 115 -14.30 -5.83 -5.19
N SER A 116 -15.24 -5.08 -4.59
CA SER A 116 -15.77 -3.86 -5.18
C SER A 116 -14.71 -2.76 -5.20
N GLU A 117 -14.03 -2.54 -4.07
CA GLU A 117 -12.93 -1.59 -3.97
C GLU A 117 -11.78 -1.95 -4.92
N LEU A 118 -11.39 -3.22 -4.99
CA LEU A 118 -10.35 -3.69 -5.90
C LEU A 118 -10.74 -3.50 -7.37
N SER A 119 -11.97 -3.82 -7.75
CA SER A 119 -12.47 -3.63 -9.12
C SER A 119 -12.35 -2.18 -9.56
N TRP A 120 -12.63 -1.23 -8.65
CA TRP A 120 -12.48 0.19 -8.91
C TRP A 120 -11.01 0.58 -9.02
N VAL A 121 -10.17 0.23 -8.05
CA VAL A 121 -8.74 0.62 -8.05
C VAL A 121 -8.02 0.11 -9.30
N LEU A 122 -8.28 -1.14 -9.66
CA LEU A 122 -7.63 -1.82 -10.78
C LEU A 122 -8.26 -1.49 -12.14
N ASP A 123 -9.43 -0.86 -12.14
CA ASP A 123 -10.24 -0.54 -13.33
C ASP A 123 -10.60 -1.80 -14.14
N VAL A 124 -11.18 -2.79 -13.45
CA VAL A 124 -11.60 -4.07 -14.02
C VAL A 124 -12.98 -4.48 -13.50
N ALA A 125 -13.61 -5.47 -14.12
CA ALA A 125 -14.86 -6.05 -13.61
C ALA A 125 -14.64 -6.81 -12.28
N ALA A 126 -15.70 -6.95 -11.47
CA ALA A 126 -15.62 -7.55 -10.15
C ALA A 126 -15.18 -9.03 -10.16
N ASP A 127 -15.64 -9.80 -11.15
CA ASP A 127 -15.20 -11.18 -11.39
C ASP A 127 -13.70 -11.24 -11.70
N THR A 128 -13.22 -10.31 -12.53
CA THR A 128 -11.80 -10.18 -12.85
C THR A 128 -10.96 -9.81 -11.62
N ALA A 129 -11.45 -8.91 -10.77
CA ALA A 129 -10.77 -8.54 -9.52
C ALA A 129 -10.66 -9.73 -8.54
N ASP A 130 -11.72 -10.54 -8.44
CA ASP A 130 -11.71 -11.77 -7.64
C ASP A 130 -10.69 -12.78 -8.18
N GLU A 131 -10.71 -13.04 -9.50
CA GLU A 131 -9.76 -13.94 -10.14
C GLU A 131 -8.30 -13.50 -9.97
N LEU A 132 -8.03 -12.19 -10.12
CA LEU A 132 -6.71 -11.61 -9.88
C LEU A 132 -6.26 -11.84 -8.44
N THR A 133 -7.15 -11.67 -7.47
CA THR A 133 -6.86 -11.89 -6.05
C THR A 133 -6.54 -13.35 -5.77
N VAL A 134 -7.38 -14.28 -6.23
CA VAL A 134 -7.15 -15.73 -6.10
C VAL A 134 -5.83 -16.14 -6.75
N SER A 135 -5.57 -15.64 -7.96
CA SER A 135 -4.34 -15.94 -8.71
C SER A 135 -3.08 -15.42 -8.00
N ALA A 136 -3.11 -14.18 -7.52
CA ALA A 136 -1.99 -13.58 -6.80
C ALA A 136 -1.70 -14.30 -5.48
N CYS A 137 -2.73 -14.64 -4.70
CA CYS A 137 -2.61 -15.42 -3.46
C CYS A 137 -2.00 -16.81 -3.71
N ARG A 138 -2.49 -17.53 -4.72
CA ARG A 138 -1.93 -18.85 -5.09
C ARG A 138 -0.47 -18.74 -5.52
N ARG A 139 -0.13 -17.72 -6.31
CA ARG A 139 1.24 -17.51 -6.79
C ARG A 139 2.19 -17.16 -5.66
N PHE A 140 1.75 -16.32 -4.71
CA PHE A 140 2.52 -16.01 -3.51
C PHE A 140 2.72 -17.25 -2.65
N ALA A 141 1.67 -18.00 -2.33
CA ALA A 141 1.77 -19.22 -1.53
C ALA A 141 2.72 -20.25 -2.15
N GLN A 142 2.68 -20.42 -3.48
CA GLN A 142 3.62 -21.30 -4.18
C GLN A 142 5.07 -20.82 -4.04
N SER A 143 5.31 -19.51 -4.22
CA SER A 143 6.64 -18.92 -4.13
C SER A 143 7.20 -19.00 -2.70
N LEU A 144 6.34 -18.76 -1.70
CA LEU A 144 6.66 -18.89 -0.28
C LEU A 144 7.06 -20.32 0.08
N SER A 145 6.27 -21.31 -0.32
CA SER A 145 6.56 -22.73 -0.06
C SER A 145 7.89 -23.17 -0.68
N LEU A 146 8.17 -22.75 -1.92
CA LEU A 146 9.45 -23.05 -2.57
C LEU A 146 10.63 -22.39 -1.84
N ALA A 147 10.47 -21.11 -1.46
CA ALA A 147 11.50 -20.39 -0.73
C ALA A 147 11.77 -21.03 0.65
N LEU A 148 10.72 -21.41 1.38
CA LEU A 148 10.82 -22.08 2.69
C LEU A 148 11.51 -23.43 2.58
N ALA A 149 11.17 -24.25 1.57
CA ALA A 149 11.80 -25.55 1.34
C ALA A 149 13.31 -25.46 1.08
N SER A 150 13.78 -24.31 0.56
CA SER A 150 15.20 -24.07 0.26
C SER A 150 15.95 -23.28 1.35
N ALA A 151 15.23 -22.78 2.36
CA ALA A 151 15.80 -21.88 3.36
C ALA A 151 16.69 -22.63 4.35
N ARG A 152 17.88 -22.08 4.63
CA ARG A 152 18.68 -22.48 5.78
C ARG A 152 18.30 -21.59 6.95
N VAL A 153 17.46 -22.10 7.84
CA VAL A 153 16.90 -21.33 8.95
C VAL A 153 17.74 -21.58 10.21
N PRO A 154 18.25 -20.54 10.90
CA PRO A 154 18.86 -20.69 12.21
C PRO A 154 17.88 -21.28 13.23
N ASP A 155 18.35 -22.12 14.16
CA ASP A 155 17.48 -22.83 15.12
C ASP A 155 16.54 -21.91 15.90
N HIS A 156 17.01 -20.73 16.31
CA HIS A 156 16.21 -19.75 17.05
C HIS A 156 15.07 -19.12 16.24
N LEU A 157 15.04 -19.29 14.90
CA LEU A 157 13.98 -18.83 14.00
C LEU A 157 13.13 -19.97 13.44
N ALA A 158 13.45 -21.23 13.76
CA ALA A 158 12.80 -22.40 13.19
C ALA A 158 11.28 -22.40 13.43
N GLU A 159 10.83 -22.01 14.62
CA GLU A 159 9.40 -21.89 14.95
C GLU A 159 8.70 -20.82 14.10
N VAL A 160 9.32 -19.65 13.95
CA VAL A 160 8.75 -18.53 13.18
C VAL A 160 8.63 -18.90 11.70
N PHE A 161 9.66 -19.50 11.12
CA PHE A 161 9.63 -19.97 9.72
C PHE A 161 8.65 -21.14 9.53
N GLY A 162 8.55 -22.04 10.52
CA GLY A 162 7.53 -23.09 10.55
C GLY A 162 6.12 -22.50 10.51
N ALA A 163 5.85 -21.46 11.30
CA ALA A 163 4.56 -20.75 11.31
C ALA A 163 4.24 -20.11 9.95
N LEU A 164 5.23 -19.54 9.25
CA LEU A 164 5.02 -18.97 7.91
C LEU A 164 4.48 -20.00 6.89
N SER A 165 4.80 -21.30 7.05
CA SER A 165 4.39 -22.34 6.11
C SER A 165 2.89 -22.68 6.17
N VAL A 166 2.23 -22.35 7.28
CA VAL A 166 0.81 -22.68 7.54
C VAL A 166 -0.05 -21.43 7.74
N ALA A 167 0.56 -20.27 7.91
CA ALA A 167 -0.13 -19.01 8.11
C ALA A 167 -0.95 -18.62 6.87
N PRO A 168 -2.14 -18.02 7.05
CA PRO A 168 -2.85 -17.36 5.96
C PRO A 168 -1.97 -16.32 5.26
N VAL A 169 -2.16 -16.14 3.94
CA VAL A 169 -1.38 -15.19 3.14
C VAL A 169 -1.37 -13.79 3.75
N ARG A 170 -2.53 -13.29 4.21
CA ARG A 170 -2.65 -11.98 4.87
C ARG A 170 -1.70 -11.84 6.07
N ASP A 171 -1.61 -12.87 6.91
CA ASP A 171 -0.79 -12.81 8.13
C ASP A 171 0.71 -12.82 7.79
N VAL A 172 1.09 -13.48 6.69
CA VAL A 172 2.45 -13.42 6.17
C VAL A 172 2.76 -12.04 5.59
N LEU A 173 1.82 -11.43 4.86
CA LEU A 173 2.01 -10.10 4.25
C LEU A 173 2.25 -9.00 5.29
N VAL A 174 1.70 -9.11 6.50
CA VAL A 174 1.95 -8.17 7.61
C VAL A 174 3.42 -8.17 8.06
N ARG A 175 4.17 -9.26 7.80
CA ARG A 175 5.60 -9.34 8.12
C ARG A 175 6.49 -8.62 7.11
N ALA A 176 5.97 -8.25 5.95
CA ALA A 176 6.77 -7.53 4.95
C ALA A 176 7.09 -6.10 5.44
N PRO A 177 8.28 -5.56 5.09
CA PRO A 177 8.73 -4.25 5.54
C PRO A 177 8.07 -3.12 4.73
N TRP A 178 6.74 -3.02 4.78
CA TRP A 178 6.01 -1.95 4.12
C TRP A 178 6.45 -0.58 4.66
N ALA A 179 6.77 0.34 3.75
CA ALA A 179 7.33 1.63 4.13
C ALA A 179 6.32 2.48 4.92
N THR A 180 6.80 3.23 5.91
CA THR A 180 5.96 4.15 6.70
C THR A 180 6.24 5.60 6.29
N PRO A 181 5.21 6.47 6.28
CA PRO A 181 5.40 7.86 5.90
C PRO A 181 6.31 8.58 6.89
N PRO A 182 7.34 9.33 6.43
CA PRO A 182 8.19 10.13 7.31
C PRO A 182 7.37 11.13 8.13
N ALA A 183 7.74 11.37 9.39
CA ALA A 183 6.97 12.25 10.29
C ALA A 183 6.76 13.68 9.72
N ALA A 184 7.74 14.20 8.99
CA ALA A 184 7.66 15.52 8.36
C ALA A 184 6.64 15.61 7.20
N LEU A 185 6.23 14.46 6.63
CA LEU A 185 5.33 14.42 5.47
C LEU A 185 3.94 14.98 5.80
N ARG A 186 3.47 14.78 7.03
CA ARG A 186 2.20 15.35 7.49
C ARG A 186 2.20 16.87 7.41
N THR A 187 3.29 17.50 7.86
CA THR A 187 3.44 18.97 7.81
C THR A 187 3.49 19.47 6.37
N LEU A 188 4.17 18.75 5.47
CA LEU A 188 4.21 19.08 4.05
C LEU A 188 2.83 18.96 3.37
N ALA A 189 2.07 17.92 3.68
CA ALA A 189 0.73 17.71 3.15
C ALA A 189 -0.24 18.83 3.56
N LEU A 190 -0.13 19.33 4.80
CA LEU A 190 -0.97 20.41 5.31
C LEU A 190 -0.51 21.81 4.90
N GLY A 191 0.78 21.98 4.59
CA GLY A 191 1.35 23.26 4.16
C GLY A 191 1.30 23.50 2.64
N SER A 192 0.93 22.49 1.84
CA SER A 192 0.90 22.63 0.38
C SER A 192 -0.35 23.41 -0.07
N PRO A 193 -0.20 24.58 -0.71
CA PRO A 193 -1.35 25.28 -1.29
C PRO A 193 -1.92 24.44 -2.44
N SER A 194 -3.23 24.22 -2.45
CA SER A 194 -3.91 23.57 -3.57
C SER A 194 -3.69 24.38 -4.85
N ALA A 195 -3.24 23.73 -5.94
CA ALA A 195 -3.21 24.36 -7.26
C ALA A 195 -4.62 24.84 -7.66
N PRO A 196 -4.76 26.02 -8.31
CA PRO A 196 -6.06 26.52 -8.72
C PRO A 196 -6.68 25.64 -9.83
N PRO A 197 -8.02 25.63 -9.95
CA PRO A 197 -8.76 24.83 -10.93
C PRO A 197 -8.48 25.22 -12.39
#